data_AF-A0A091UTD1-F1
#
_entry.id   AF-A0A091UTD1-F1
#
_cell.length_a   1.000
_cell.length_b   1.000
_cell.length_c   1.000
_cell.angle_alpha   90.00
_cell.angle_beta   90.00
_cell.angle_gamma   90.00
#
_symmetry.space_group_name_H-M   'P 1'
#
loop_
_entity.id
_entity.type
_entity.pdbx_description
1 polymer ?
#
loop_
_entity_poly.entity_id
_entity_poly.type
_entity_poly.pdbx_seq_one_letter_code
_entity_poly.pdbx_strand_id
1 'polypeptide(L)'
;QPDASLGYCWPFQGSRSEVLIRLPTSVRPTAVTVQHTPKISSPLGTVSSAPRDFTVSGLDEEGEDETLLGTFTYSMQKEPTQTFPLQNGIHKAFRFLKLVIQSNWGKPGYTCIYQVQVYG
;
A
#
# COMPACT_ATOMS: atom_id res chain seq x y z
N GLN A 1 -1.43 2.88 12.74
CA GLN A 1 -1.26 4.14 13.50
C GLN A 1 -1.70 5.30 12.60
N PRO A 2 -2.43 6.32 13.07
CA PRO A 2 -3.06 7.32 12.20
C PRO A 2 -2.19 8.57 11.90
N ASP A 3 -0.94 8.61 12.34
CA ASP A 3 -0.09 9.79 12.15
C ASP A 3 0.55 9.79 10.75
N ALA A 4 0.21 10.81 9.95
CA ALA A 4 0.76 11.04 8.62
C ALA A 4 1.75 12.23 8.57
N SER A 5 2.24 12.67 9.73
CA SER A 5 3.25 13.73 9.83
C SER A 5 4.57 13.30 9.19
N LEU A 6 5.30 14.27 8.63
CA LEU A 6 6.58 14.02 7.96
C LEU A 6 7.53 13.22 8.87
N GLY A 7 8.10 12.14 8.31
CA GLY A 7 9.05 11.27 9.03
C GLY A 7 8.42 10.09 9.78
N TYR A 8 7.09 10.02 9.91
CA TYR A 8 6.38 8.90 10.53
C TYR A 8 5.97 7.80 9.52
N CYS A 9 6.57 7.77 8.33
CA CYS A 9 6.35 6.69 7.38
C CYS A 9 6.99 5.39 7.85
N TRP A 10 6.49 4.28 7.30
CA TRP A 10 7.18 2.99 7.34
C TRP A 10 8.18 2.92 6.19
N PRO A 11 9.49 2.95 6.46
CA PRO A 11 10.51 2.87 5.43
C PRO A 11 10.80 1.40 5.09
N PHE A 12 10.72 1.06 3.81
CA PHE A 12 11.14 -0.22 3.28
C PHE A 12 12.46 -0.05 2.55
N GLN A 13 13.41 -0.97 2.78
CA GLN A 13 14.70 -0.91 2.11
C GLN A 13 14.55 -1.17 0.61
N GLY A 14 15.11 -0.28 -0.20
CA GLY A 14 15.05 -0.33 -1.66
C GLY A 14 13.70 0.08 -2.26
N SER A 15 13.55 -0.21 -3.55
CA SER A 15 12.35 0.07 -4.34
C SER A 15 11.40 -1.13 -4.46
N ARG A 16 11.82 -2.30 -3.97
CA ARG A 16 11.05 -3.54 -3.95
C ARG A 16 10.93 -4.02 -2.53
N SER A 17 9.71 -4.25 -2.07
CA SER A 17 9.46 -4.68 -0.70
C SER A 17 8.09 -5.30 -0.55
N GLU A 18 7.90 -6.05 0.53
CA GLU A 18 6.65 -6.72 0.83
C GLU A 18 6.18 -6.33 2.23
N VAL A 19 4.88 -6.12 2.36
CA VAL A 19 4.21 -5.77 3.62
C VAL A 19 3.09 -6.77 3.85
N LEU A 20 3.17 -7.48 4.96
CA LEU A 20 2.08 -8.35 5.40
C LEU A 20 1.24 -7.60 6.44
N ILE A 21 -0.05 -7.44 6.14
CA ILE A 21 -1.03 -6.72 6.98
C ILE A 21 -1.98 -7.75 7.55
N ARG A 22 -1.92 -7.97 8.87
CA ARG A 22 -2.93 -8.75 9.59
C ARG A 22 -4.11 -7.86 9.95
N LEU A 23 -5.29 -8.23 9.48
CA LEU A 23 -6.53 -7.52 9.76
C LEU A 23 -7.10 -7.95 11.13
N PRO A 24 -7.88 -7.07 11.79
CA PRO A 24 -8.50 -7.41 13.08
C PRO A 24 -9.46 -8.61 12.98
N THR A 25 -10.14 -8.74 11.85
CA THR A 25 -11.05 -9.84 11.51
C THR A 25 -10.83 -10.26 10.07
N SER A 26 -11.31 -11.45 9.70
CA SER A 26 -11.43 -11.80 8.28
C SER A 26 -12.48 -10.90 7.63
N VAL A 27 -12.14 -10.28 6.50
CA VAL A 27 -13.04 -9.39 5.75
C VAL A 27 -12.99 -9.74 4.27
N ARG A 28 -13.98 -9.28 3.51
CA ARG A 28 -14.00 -9.42 2.04
C ARG A 28 -13.57 -8.08 1.45
N PRO A 29 -12.27 -7.88 1.21
CA PRO A 29 -11.74 -6.56 0.93
C PRO A 29 -12.29 -6.06 -0.41
N THR A 30 -12.83 -4.85 -0.40
CA THR A 30 -13.43 -4.17 -1.57
C THR A 30 -12.51 -3.09 -2.13
N ALA A 31 -11.71 -2.46 -1.28
CA ALA A 31 -10.74 -1.46 -1.66
C ALA A 31 -9.58 -1.38 -0.66
N VAL A 32 -8.45 -0.86 -1.12
CA VAL A 32 -7.37 -0.37 -0.25
C VAL A 32 -7.13 1.11 -0.49
N THR A 33 -6.80 1.85 0.55
CA THR A 33 -6.33 3.24 0.42
C THR A 33 -4.88 3.30 0.84
N VAL A 34 -4.05 3.94 0.00
CA VAL A 34 -2.65 4.22 0.29
C VAL A 34 -2.50 5.74 0.42
N GLN A 35 -1.91 6.17 1.52
CA GLN A 35 -1.61 7.58 1.78
C GLN A 35 -0.11 7.84 1.79
N HIS A 36 0.26 8.97 1.19
CA HIS A 36 1.55 9.61 1.34
C HIS A 36 1.39 11.06 1.79
N THR A 37 2.50 11.73 2.14
CA THR A 37 2.50 13.16 2.42
C THR A 37 2.31 14.01 1.15
N PRO A 38 1.69 15.20 1.25
CA PRO A 38 1.62 16.16 0.16
C PRO A 38 3.01 16.61 -0.32
N LYS A 39 3.15 16.94 -1.62
CA LYS A 39 4.40 17.47 -2.19
C LYS A 39 4.88 18.74 -1.48
N ILE A 40 3.96 19.63 -1.12
CA ILE A 40 4.26 20.90 -0.44
C ILE A 40 4.87 20.70 0.96
N SER A 41 4.63 19.55 1.57
CA SER A 41 5.21 19.19 2.87
C SER A 41 6.63 18.64 2.72
N SER A 42 7.06 18.25 1.51
CA SER A 42 8.42 17.77 1.27
C SER A 42 9.39 18.94 1.09
N PRO A 43 10.52 18.99 1.82
CA PRO A 43 11.54 20.03 1.63
C PRO A 43 12.09 20.09 0.20
N LEU A 44 12.05 18.96 -0.51
CA LEU A 44 12.52 18.84 -1.90
C LEU A 44 11.40 19.08 -2.93
N GLY A 45 10.15 19.33 -2.49
CA GLY A 45 8.99 19.48 -3.38
C GLY A 45 8.60 18.20 -4.13
N THR A 46 9.19 17.05 -3.77
CA THR A 46 8.93 15.76 -4.41
C THR A 46 8.54 14.69 -3.39
N VAL A 47 7.82 13.69 -3.87
CA VAL A 47 7.43 12.49 -3.10
C VAL A 47 8.04 11.25 -3.77
N SER A 48 9.31 11.34 -4.19
CA SER A 48 9.99 10.27 -4.93
C SER A 48 10.11 8.95 -4.15
N SER A 49 9.99 9.01 -2.83
CA SER A 49 9.94 7.84 -1.94
C SER A 49 8.59 7.15 -1.91
N ALA A 50 7.53 7.74 -2.46
CA ALA A 50 6.22 7.11 -2.51
C ALA A 50 6.28 5.81 -3.33
N PRO A 51 5.49 4.78 -2.96
CA PRO A 51 5.34 3.61 -3.81
C PRO A 51 4.82 4.06 -5.18
N ARG A 52 5.23 3.35 -6.22
CA ARG A 52 4.73 3.56 -7.58
C ARG A 52 3.88 2.36 -7.96
N ASP A 53 4.49 1.28 -8.43
CA ASP A 53 3.77 0.08 -8.86
C ASP A 53 3.71 -0.91 -7.71
N PHE A 54 2.51 -1.44 -7.43
CA PHE A 54 2.31 -2.40 -6.35
C PHE A 54 1.16 -3.36 -6.63
N THR A 55 1.18 -4.52 -5.97
CA THR A 55 0.09 -5.50 -5.97
C THR A 55 -0.49 -5.69 -4.58
N VAL A 56 -1.77 -6.04 -4.55
CA VAL A 56 -2.48 -6.42 -3.33
C VAL A 56 -2.95 -7.86 -3.53
N SER A 57 -2.63 -8.73 -2.57
CA SER A 57 -3.10 -10.10 -2.53
C SER A 57 -3.71 -10.44 -1.17
N GLY A 58 -4.66 -11.35 -1.12
CA GLY A 58 -5.18 -11.93 0.11
C GLY A 58 -4.53 -13.29 0.36
N LEU A 59 -4.19 -13.59 1.62
CA LEU A 59 -3.68 -14.89 2.04
C LEU A 59 -4.69 -15.59 2.96
N ASP A 60 -4.70 -16.91 2.93
CA ASP A 60 -5.38 -17.73 3.94
C ASP A 60 -4.73 -17.59 5.34
N GLU A 61 -5.25 -18.31 6.34
CA GLU A 61 -4.76 -18.17 7.72
C GLU A 61 -3.35 -18.75 7.90
N GLU A 62 -3.01 -19.74 7.08
CA GLU A 62 -1.72 -20.42 7.04
C GLU A 62 -0.66 -19.61 6.26
N GLY A 63 -1.08 -18.70 5.39
CA GLY A 63 -0.21 -17.93 4.52
C GLY A 63 0.31 -18.70 3.30
N GLU A 64 -0.32 -19.84 2.97
CA GLU A 64 0.12 -20.77 1.93
C GLU A 64 -0.55 -20.44 0.58
N ASP A 65 -1.86 -20.14 0.57
CA ASP A 65 -2.58 -19.77 -0.65
C ASP A 65 -2.69 -18.24 -0.83
N GLU A 66 -2.07 -17.73 -1.89
CA GLU A 66 -2.16 -16.34 -2.30
C GLU A 66 -3.20 -16.12 -3.41
N THR A 67 -4.13 -15.19 -3.19
CA THR A 67 -5.08 -14.72 -4.20
C THR A 67 -4.80 -13.28 -4.58
N LEU A 68 -4.44 -13.02 -5.84
CA LEU A 68 -4.26 -11.66 -6.34
C LEU A 68 -5.59 -10.89 -6.32
N LEU A 69 -5.62 -9.75 -5.63
CA LEU A 69 -6.79 -8.88 -5.52
C LEU A 69 -6.68 -7.65 -6.42
N GLY A 70 -5.48 -7.30 -6.88
CA GLY A 70 -5.28 -6.23 -7.86
C GLY A 70 -3.84 -5.78 -8.02
N THR A 71 -3.60 -5.05 -9.12
CA THR A 71 -2.33 -4.42 -9.47
C THR A 71 -2.58 -2.96 -9.76
N PHE A 72 -1.81 -2.06 -9.14
CA PHE A 72 -2.08 -0.63 -9.15
C PHE A 72 -0.81 0.19 -9.28
N THR A 73 -0.99 1.45 -9.70
CA THR A 73 0.06 2.47 -9.68
C THR A 73 -0.41 3.67 -8.87
N TYR A 74 0.31 4.00 -7.79
CA TYR A 74 0.12 5.24 -7.05
C TYR A 74 0.70 6.41 -7.84
N SER A 75 -0.08 7.47 -8.06
CA SER A 75 0.34 8.61 -8.90
C SER A 75 0.77 9.81 -8.07
N MET A 76 1.98 10.32 -8.29
CA MET A 76 2.41 11.59 -7.66
C MET A 76 1.63 12.82 -8.15
N GLN A 77 0.85 12.71 -9.23
CA GLN A 77 0.09 13.83 -9.80
C GLN A 77 -1.33 13.93 -9.26
N LYS A 78 -1.78 12.93 -8.49
CA LYS A 78 -3.10 12.92 -7.84
C LYS A 78 -2.97 13.35 -6.38
N GLU A 79 -4.11 13.35 -5.69
CA GLU A 79 -4.16 13.57 -4.24
C GLU A 79 -3.25 12.61 -3.46
N PRO A 80 -2.72 13.02 -2.30
CA PRO A 80 -1.81 12.19 -1.51
C PRO A 80 -2.44 10.91 -0.95
N THR A 81 -3.77 10.92 -0.80
CA THR A 81 -4.57 9.77 -0.38
C THR A 81 -5.28 9.20 -1.60
N GLN A 82 -4.98 7.95 -1.96
CA GLN A 82 -5.53 7.30 -3.16
C GLN A 82 -6.18 5.97 -2.79
N THR A 83 -7.42 5.79 -3.24
CA THR A 83 -8.19 4.56 -3.05
C THR A 83 -8.18 3.72 -4.33
N PHE A 84 -7.93 2.43 -4.16
CA PHE A 84 -7.79 1.45 -5.23
C PHE A 84 -8.85 0.36 -5.05
N PRO A 85 -9.84 0.25 -5.95
CA PRO A 85 -10.85 -0.80 -5.90
C PRO A 85 -10.21 -2.13 -6.25
N LEU A 86 -10.49 -3.16 -5.43
CA LEU A 86 -10.00 -4.52 -5.65
C LEU A 86 -10.91 -5.27 -6.64
N GLN A 87 -10.42 -6.41 -7.16
CA GLN A 87 -11.14 -7.22 -8.13
C GLN A 87 -12.54 -7.64 -7.64
N ASN A 88 -13.55 -7.31 -8.44
CA ASN A 88 -14.91 -7.76 -8.22
C ASN A 88 -15.03 -9.27 -8.50
N GLY A 89 -15.81 -9.99 -7.67
CA GLY A 89 -16.08 -11.42 -7.85
C GLY A 89 -15.27 -12.36 -6.96
N ILE A 90 -14.35 -11.84 -6.15
CA ILE A 90 -13.66 -12.63 -5.13
C ILE A 90 -14.59 -12.78 -3.92
N HIS A 91 -15.18 -13.97 -3.77
CA HIS A 91 -16.10 -14.25 -2.68
C HIS A 91 -15.43 -14.77 -1.39
N LYS A 92 -14.09 -14.87 -1.40
CA LYS A 92 -13.27 -15.32 -0.26
C LYS A 92 -13.02 -14.15 0.71
N ALA A 93 -13.05 -14.45 2.01
CA ALA A 93 -12.64 -13.53 3.07
C ALA A 93 -11.18 -13.80 3.43
N PHE A 94 -10.43 -12.76 3.77
CA PHE A 94 -9.01 -12.84 4.10
C PHE A 94 -8.74 -12.16 5.43
N ARG A 95 -7.84 -12.76 6.22
CA ARG A 95 -7.34 -12.17 7.45
C ARG A 95 -5.99 -11.49 7.26
N PHE A 96 -5.26 -11.89 6.23
CA PHE A 96 -3.97 -11.33 5.88
C PHE A 96 -4.03 -10.76 4.47
N LEU A 97 -3.53 -9.53 4.30
CA LEU A 97 -3.27 -8.94 3.00
C LEU A 97 -1.77 -8.77 2.80
N LYS A 98 -1.28 -9.16 1.64
CA LYS A 98 0.08 -8.91 1.20
C LYS A 98 0.09 -7.73 0.22
N LEU A 99 0.83 -6.69 0.55
CA LEU A 99 1.11 -5.56 -0.33
C LEU A 99 2.55 -5.72 -0.84
N VAL A 100 2.73 -5.93 -2.15
CA VAL A 100 4.07 -6.03 -2.76
C VAL A 100 4.34 -4.77 -3.54
N ILE A 101 5.31 -3.99 -3.09
CA ILE A 101 5.81 -2.79 -3.75
C ILE A 101 6.87 -3.24 -4.75
N GLN A 102 6.69 -2.87 -6.01
CA GLN A 102 7.55 -3.28 -7.13
C GLN A 102 8.51 -2.17 -7.54
N SER A 103 8.10 -0.92 -7.35
CA SER A 103 8.86 0.28 -7.68
C SER A 103 8.47 1.46 -6.80
N ASN A 104 9.31 2.48 -6.77
CA ASN A 104 9.00 3.81 -6.23
C ASN A 104 9.22 4.87 -7.31
N TRP A 105 9.03 6.14 -6.95
CA TRP A 105 9.19 7.26 -7.87
C TRP A 105 10.63 7.80 -7.99
N GLY A 106 11.63 6.92 -7.85
CA GLY A 106 13.04 7.21 -8.13
C GLY A 106 13.88 7.56 -6.90
N LYS A 107 13.37 7.31 -5.68
CA LYS A 107 14.18 7.47 -4.47
C LYS A 107 15.15 6.28 -4.33
N PRO A 108 16.47 6.50 -4.32
CA PRO A 108 17.41 5.43 -4.03
C PRO A 108 17.35 5.04 -2.55
N GLY A 109 17.54 3.75 -2.26
CA GLY A 109 17.73 3.22 -0.92
C GLY A 109 16.46 2.91 -0.13
N TYR A 110 15.33 3.58 -0.37
CA TYR A 110 14.08 3.28 0.35
C TYR A 110 12.79 3.70 -0.34
N THR A 111 11.68 3.09 0.10
CA THR A 111 10.30 3.47 -0.22
C THR A 111 9.56 3.74 1.09
N CYS A 112 8.67 4.74 1.12
CA CYS A 112 7.91 5.12 2.32
C CYS A 112 6.41 5.06 2.08
N ILE A 113 5.70 4.40 2.99
CA ILE A 113 4.23 4.42 3.06
C ILE A 113 3.83 5.02 4.40
N TYR A 114 2.90 5.97 4.39
CA TYR A 114 2.42 6.61 5.62
C TYR A 114 1.21 5.88 6.22
N GLN A 115 0.26 5.51 5.37
CA GLN A 115 -0.91 4.76 5.83
C GLN A 115 -1.42 3.82 4.75
N VAL A 116 -1.84 2.63 5.19
CA VAL A 116 -2.67 1.72 4.40
C VAL A 116 -3.97 1.50 5.17
N GLN A 117 -5.10 1.66 4.48
CA GLN A 117 -6.43 1.35 5.00
C GLN A 117 -7.08 0.30 4.12
N VAL A 118 -7.84 -0.59 4.73
CA VAL A 118 -8.51 -1.70 4.06
C VAL A 118 -10.00 -1.57 4.33
N TYR A 119 -10.81 -1.72 3.29
CA TYR A 119 -12.27 -1.60 3.33
C TYR A 119 -12.87 -2.95 2.95
N GLY A 120 -13.91 -3.42 3.65
CA GLY A 120 -14.57 -4.70 3.38
C GLY A 120 -15.42 -5.20 4.54
#